data_AF-A0A9D9SJZ8-F1
#
_entry.id   AF-A0A9D9SJZ8-F1
#
_cell.length_a   1.000
_cell.length_b   1.000
_cell.length_c   1.000
_cell.angle_alpha   90.00
_cell.angle_beta   90.00
_cell.angle_gamma   90.00
#
_symmetry.space_group_name_H-M   'P 1'
#
loop_
_entity.id
_entity.type
_entity.pdbx_description
1 polymer ?
#
loop_
_entity_poly.entity_id
_entity_poly.type
_entity_poly.pdbx_seq_one_letter_code
_entity_poly.pdbx_strand_id
1 'polypeptide(L)'
;MISNPVPWPDGARCAVAFTLDMDAESLLYLSYPDKAHSMVATASLLRYGPEVALPRILDTYRHFGIRQTFFVPGWCAERYPHAVEAMVRDGHEVSSHGWLHEHPNELTDDEERFWLQRSLESVQKITGEKPAGWRAPLYNFSHRSTDLLIEHGIEYDASLMGDDVPYLLQGDRGRLLELPSHWGLDDWPAFMHSTEFGFQMPIQPPAFAWQNWWEEFEAMWEYGG
;
A
#
# COMPACT_ATOMS: atom_id res chain seq x y z
N MET A 1 13.44 -9.37 20.14
CA MET A 1 14.05 -8.18 20.79
C MET A 1 14.85 -7.47 19.71
N ILE A 2 14.47 -6.24 19.37
CA ILE A 2 15.11 -5.44 18.30
C ILE A 2 16.52 -5.07 18.75
N SER A 3 17.51 -5.41 17.92
CA SER A 3 18.94 -5.26 18.26
C SER A 3 19.53 -3.90 17.86
N ASN A 4 18.79 -3.16 17.05
CA ASN A 4 19.16 -1.93 16.35
C ASN A 4 18.02 -0.89 16.48
N PRO A 5 17.67 -0.44 17.70
CA PRO A 5 16.52 0.43 17.90
C PRO A 5 16.71 1.79 17.20
N VAL A 6 15.62 2.29 16.63
CA VAL A 6 15.61 3.60 15.94
C VAL A 6 15.46 4.71 16.98
N PRO A 7 16.27 5.78 16.91
CA PRO A 7 16.09 6.94 17.79
C PRO A 7 14.91 7.79 17.31
N TRP A 8 13.69 7.38 17.68
CA TRP A 8 12.48 8.07 17.26
C TRP A 8 12.41 9.50 17.82
N PRO A 9 11.77 10.44 17.08
CA PRO A 9 11.58 11.81 17.53
C PRO A 9 10.90 11.92 18.89
N ASP A 10 11.15 13.03 19.59
CA ASP A 10 10.49 13.39 20.85
C ASP A 10 10.59 12.36 21.99
N GLY A 11 11.57 11.43 21.90
CA GLY A 11 11.73 10.35 22.87
C GLY A 11 10.63 9.29 22.77
N ALA A 12 9.93 9.21 21.63
CA ALA A 12 8.98 8.14 21.36
C ALA A 12 9.67 6.77 21.42
N ARG A 13 8.89 5.76 21.83
CA ARG A 13 9.38 4.39 21.93
C ARG A 13 9.29 3.65 20.60
N CYS A 14 8.25 3.91 19.83
CA CYS A 14 7.99 3.29 18.53
C CYS A 14 7.41 4.32 17.56
N ALA A 15 7.46 4.03 16.27
CA ALA A 15 6.68 4.73 15.26
C ALA A 15 5.46 3.90 14.84
N VAL A 16 4.35 4.57 14.54
CA VAL A 16 3.17 3.90 13.99
C VAL A 16 2.75 4.63 12.72
N ALA A 17 2.69 3.89 11.62
CA ALA A 17 2.19 4.36 10.35
C ALA A 17 0.87 3.66 10.03
N PHE A 18 -0.19 4.45 9.84
CA PHE A 18 -1.46 3.94 9.33
C PHE A 18 -1.44 4.06 7.81
N THR A 19 -1.47 2.92 7.12
CA THR A 19 -1.44 2.86 5.65
C THR A 19 -2.68 2.18 5.11
N LEU A 20 -3.17 2.63 3.95
CA LEU A 20 -4.26 1.97 3.24
C LEU A 20 -3.96 1.78 1.76
N ASP A 21 -4.29 0.60 1.26
CA ASP A 21 -4.10 0.24 -0.14
C ASP A 21 -5.47 0.32 -0.85
N MET A 22 -5.61 1.24 -1.81
CA MET A 22 -6.88 1.46 -2.53
C MET A 22 -6.93 0.67 -3.84
N ASP A 23 -6.92 -0.66 -3.74
CA ASP A 23 -6.80 -1.55 -4.90
C ASP A 23 -8.03 -1.55 -5.80
N ALA A 24 -9.22 -1.52 -5.21
CA ALA A 24 -10.51 -1.47 -5.91
C ALA A 24 -10.56 -2.44 -7.11
N GLU A 25 -11.09 -2.01 -8.27
CA GLU A 25 -11.19 -2.87 -9.44
C GLU A 25 -9.89 -3.08 -10.22
N SER A 26 -8.75 -2.50 -9.82
CA SER A 26 -7.48 -2.73 -10.55
C SER A 26 -7.18 -4.24 -10.66
N LEU A 27 -7.31 -4.96 -9.55
CA LEU A 27 -7.24 -6.42 -9.48
C LEU A 27 -8.22 -7.14 -10.43
N LEU A 28 -9.45 -6.65 -10.55
CA LEU A 28 -10.45 -7.24 -11.46
C LEU A 28 -10.01 -7.11 -12.91
N TYR A 29 -9.56 -5.92 -13.32
CA TYR A 29 -9.11 -5.67 -14.68
C TYR A 29 -7.79 -6.35 -15.00
N LEU A 30 -6.93 -6.57 -14.00
CA LEU A 30 -5.71 -7.36 -14.13
C LEU A 30 -6.01 -8.85 -14.30
N SER A 31 -6.82 -9.44 -13.42
CA SER A 31 -7.09 -10.89 -13.44
C SER A 31 -8.04 -11.31 -14.56
N TYR A 32 -8.93 -10.41 -15.00
CA TYR A 32 -9.99 -10.72 -15.97
C TYR A 32 -10.15 -9.65 -17.06
N PRO A 33 -9.10 -9.34 -17.85
CA PRO A 33 -9.13 -8.23 -18.81
C PRO A 33 -10.29 -8.32 -19.80
N ASP A 34 -10.60 -9.53 -20.30
CA ASP A 34 -11.66 -9.74 -21.28
C ASP A 34 -13.07 -9.87 -20.66
N LYS A 35 -13.17 -10.07 -19.35
CA LYS A 35 -14.45 -10.40 -18.68
C LYS A 35 -14.88 -9.40 -17.63
N ALA A 36 -13.99 -8.56 -17.12
CA ALA A 36 -14.24 -7.59 -16.05
C ALA A 36 -15.52 -6.77 -16.26
N HIS A 37 -15.79 -6.35 -17.51
CA HIS A 37 -16.98 -5.59 -17.89
C HIS A 37 -18.32 -6.30 -17.59
N SER A 38 -18.31 -7.63 -17.53
CA SER A 38 -19.48 -8.49 -17.29
C SER A 38 -19.60 -8.97 -15.84
N MET A 39 -18.54 -8.82 -15.04
CA MET A 39 -18.46 -9.29 -13.66
C MET A 39 -19.04 -8.26 -12.68
N VAL A 40 -20.33 -7.95 -12.86
CA VAL A 40 -21.02 -6.85 -12.15
C VAL A 40 -20.99 -7.03 -10.63
N ALA A 41 -21.17 -8.25 -10.12
CA ALA A 41 -21.14 -8.52 -8.68
C ALA A 41 -19.76 -8.24 -8.06
N THR A 42 -18.69 -8.76 -8.67
CA THR A 42 -17.30 -8.55 -8.23
C THR A 42 -16.91 -7.07 -8.33
N ALA A 43 -17.24 -6.41 -9.45
CA ALA A 43 -17.00 -4.98 -9.60
C ALA A 43 -17.74 -4.17 -8.53
N SER A 44 -18.99 -4.53 -8.20
CA SER A 44 -19.76 -3.86 -7.16
C SER A 44 -19.15 -4.01 -5.77
N LEU A 45 -18.58 -5.18 -5.45
CA LEU A 45 -17.87 -5.41 -4.19
C LEU A 45 -16.66 -4.49 -4.09
N LEU A 46 -15.84 -4.45 -5.13
CA LEU A 46 -14.58 -3.70 -5.15
C LEU A 46 -14.78 -2.18 -5.16
N ARG A 47 -15.84 -1.68 -5.82
CA ARG A 47 -16.22 -0.25 -5.79
C ARG A 47 -16.55 0.28 -4.40
N TYR A 48 -16.92 -0.60 -3.47
CA TYR A 48 -17.27 -0.21 -2.12
C TYR A 48 -16.11 0.53 -1.41
N GLY A 49 -14.86 0.15 -1.70
CA GLY A 49 -13.67 0.79 -1.16
C GLY A 49 -13.65 2.31 -1.41
N PRO A 50 -13.44 2.76 -2.66
CA PRO A 50 -13.35 4.18 -2.99
C PRO A 50 -14.65 4.96 -2.75
N GLU A 51 -15.82 4.36 -3.02
CA GLU A 51 -17.10 5.09 -3.02
C GLU A 51 -17.77 5.16 -1.64
N VAL A 52 -17.53 4.19 -0.76
CA VAL A 52 -18.27 4.06 0.51
C VAL A 52 -17.36 3.96 1.73
N ALA A 53 -16.31 3.14 1.68
CA ALA A 53 -15.42 2.94 2.81
C ALA A 53 -14.50 4.14 3.02
N LEU A 54 -13.90 4.67 1.94
CA LEU A 54 -12.93 5.75 2.02
C LEU A 54 -13.46 6.99 2.74
N PRO A 55 -14.65 7.55 2.46
CA PRO A 55 -15.17 8.69 3.21
C PRO A 55 -15.26 8.43 4.72
N ARG A 56 -15.61 7.20 5.14
CA ARG A 56 -15.71 6.82 6.56
C ARG A 56 -14.34 6.71 7.22
N ILE A 57 -13.35 6.22 6.48
CA ILE A 57 -11.96 6.17 6.91
C ILE A 57 -11.45 7.59 7.11
N LEU A 58 -11.59 8.46 6.11
CA LEU A 58 -11.19 9.87 6.21
C LEU A 58 -11.86 10.57 7.41
N ASP A 59 -13.17 10.38 7.61
CA ASP A 59 -13.89 10.94 8.77
C ASP A 59 -13.34 10.42 10.11
N THR A 60 -12.97 9.15 10.20
CA THR A 60 -12.39 8.54 11.40
C THR A 60 -11.03 9.16 11.73
N TYR A 61 -10.13 9.25 10.75
CA TYR A 61 -8.80 9.79 10.98
C TYR A 61 -8.81 11.31 11.24
N ARG A 62 -9.75 12.03 10.62
CA ARG A 62 -10.02 13.43 10.94
C ARG A 62 -10.48 13.61 12.39
N HIS A 63 -11.31 12.71 12.92
CA HIS A 63 -11.75 12.74 14.32
C HIS A 63 -10.57 12.62 15.29
N PHE A 64 -9.58 11.78 14.98
CA PHE A 64 -8.39 11.59 15.81
C PHE A 64 -7.25 12.59 15.51
N GLY A 65 -7.37 13.39 14.45
CA GLY A 65 -6.29 14.30 14.03
C GLY A 65 -5.05 13.56 13.50
N ILE A 66 -5.21 12.35 12.99
CA ILE A 66 -4.12 11.50 12.49
C ILE A 66 -4.07 11.57 10.96
N ARG A 67 -2.85 11.63 10.41
CA ARG A 67 -2.60 11.52 8.96
C ARG A 67 -2.14 10.10 8.62
N GLN A 68 -2.35 9.73 7.36
CA GLN A 68 -2.14 8.38 6.84
C GLN A 68 -1.39 8.48 5.51
N THR A 69 -0.89 7.33 5.06
CA THR A 69 -0.36 7.14 3.71
C THR A 69 -1.28 6.20 2.94
N PHE A 70 -1.74 6.63 1.77
CA PHE A 70 -2.52 5.81 0.86
C PHE A 70 -1.64 5.29 -0.27
N PHE A 71 -1.57 3.98 -0.47
CA PHE A 71 -0.95 3.38 -1.65
C PHE A 71 -2.03 3.15 -2.70
N VAL A 72 -1.89 3.79 -3.86
CA VAL A 72 -2.95 3.83 -4.87
C VAL A 72 -2.42 3.34 -6.22
N PRO A 73 -3.03 2.31 -6.82
CA PRO A 73 -2.73 1.95 -8.20
C PRO A 73 -3.04 3.12 -9.15
N GLY A 74 -2.17 3.36 -10.14
CA GLY A 74 -2.35 4.47 -11.09
C GLY A 74 -3.70 4.43 -11.83
N TRP A 75 -4.20 3.25 -12.17
CA TRP A 75 -5.53 3.05 -12.75
C TRP A 75 -6.63 3.48 -11.78
N CYS A 76 -6.51 3.16 -10.49
CA CYS A 76 -7.45 3.58 -9.46
C CYS A 76 -7.45 5.09 -9.27
N ALA A 77 -6.27 5.72 -9.32
CA ALA A 77 -6.18 7.18 -9.28
C ALA A 77 -6.94 7.81 -10.46
N GLU A 78 -6.70 7.33 -11.68
CA GLU A 78 -7.39 7.80 -12.89
C GLU A 78 -8.91 7.54 -12.86
N ARG A 79 -9.32 6.40 -12.28
CA ARG A 79 -10.72 5.98 -12.22
C ARG A 79 -11.50 6.72 -11.13
N TYR A 80 -10.88 6.97 -9.99
CA TYR A 80 -11.45 7.56 -8.79
C TYR A 80 -10.70 8.85 -8.39
N PRO A 81 -10.61 9.86 -9.29
CA PRO A 81 -9.86 11.07 -8.97
C PRO A 81 -10.43 11.79 -7.75
N HIS A 82 -11.76 11.78 -7.58
CA HIS A 82 -12.44 12.36 -6.42
C HIS A 82 -12.01 11.75 -5.08
N ALA A 83 -11.68 10.45 -5.07
CA ALA A 83 -11.21 9.73 -3.89
C ALA A 83 -9.80 10.20 -3.51
N VAL A 84 -8.89 10.25 -4.49
CA VAL A 84 -7.52 10.74 -4.30
C VAL A 84 -7.49 12.22 -3.92
N GLU A 85 -8.30 13.04 -4.56
CA GLU A 85 -8.47 14.46 -4.22
C GLU A 85 -8.93 14.65 -2.77
N ALA A 86 -9.82 13.78 -2.27
CA ALA A 86 -10.28 13.81 -0.89
C ALA A 86 -9.15 13.44 0.09
N MET A 87 -8.29 12.47 -0.24
CA MET A 87 -7.12 12.10 0.57
C MET A 87 -6.15 13.29 0.70
N VAL A 88 -5.81 13.92 -0.43
CA VAL A 88 -4.91 15.08 -0.48
C VAL A 88 -5.49 16.28 0.27
N ARG A 89 -6.79 16.56 0.09
CA ARG A 89 -7.47 17.66 0.78
C ARG A 89 -7.42 17.53 2.30
N ASP A 90 -7.49 16.31 2.82
CA ASP A 90 -7.43 16.03 4.25
C ASP A 90 -5.98 15.93 4.78
N GLY A 91 -4.99 16.14 3.90
CA GLY A 91 -3.57 16.23 4.24
C GLY A 91 -2.89 14.88 4.40
N HIS A 92 -3.45 13.82 3.83
CA HIS A 92 -2.83 12.50 3.78
C HIS A 92 -1.79 12.42 2.66
N GLU A 93 -0.81 11.55 2.84
CA GLU A 93 0.14 11.20 1.77
C GLU A 93 -0.54 10.24 0.78
N VAL A 94 -0.25 10.40 -0.51
CA VAL A 94 -0.68 9.46 -1.55
C VAL A 94 0.57 8.98 -2.31
N SER A 95 0.84 7.69 -2.18
CA SER A 95 1.98 6.97 -2.72
C SER A 95 1.56 5.97 -3.80
N SER A 96 2.52 5.45 -4.55
CA SER A 96 2.26 4.61 -5.73
C SER A 96 2.18 3.12 -5.38
N HIS A 97 1.26 2.40 -6.02
CA HIS A 97 1.01 0.96 -5.80
C HIS A 97 0.87 0.17 -7.11
N GLY A 98 1.85 0.31 -8.02
CA GLY A 98 1.73 -0.19 -9.39
C GLY A 98 0.69 0.57 -10.22
N TRP A 99 0.50 0.23 -11.50
CA TRP A 99 -0.52 0.91 -12.32
C TRP A 99 -1.87 0.19 -12.28
N LEU A 100 -1.91 -1.10 -12.57
CA LEU A 100 -3.10 -1.95 -12.51
C LEU A 100 -3.03 -2.98 -11.38
N HIS A 101 -2.10 -2.80 -10.44
CA HIS A 101 -1.75 -3.79 -9.40
C HIS A 101 -1.06 -5.04 -10.00
N GLU A 102 -0.30 -4.85 -11.08
CA GLU A 102 0.51 -5.88 -11.76
C GLU A 102 1.57 -6.53 -10.87
N HIS A 103 2.07 -7.72 -11.22
CA HIS A 103 3.01 -8.50 -10.43
C HIS A 103 4.47 -8.21 -10.85
N PRO A 104 5.26 -7.37 -10.15
CA PRO A 104 6.58 -6.97 -10.65
C PRO A 104 7.55 -8.15 -10.84
N ASN A 105 7.44 -9.19 -10.01
CA ASN A 105 8.22 -10.43 -10.13
C ASN A 105 7.98 -11.23 -11.43
N GLU A 106 6.88 -10.97 -12.15
CA GLU A 106 6.53 -11.67 -13.39
C GLU A 106 6.80 -10.82 -14.64
N LEU A 107 7.22 -9.57 -14.47
CA LEU A 107 7.50 -8.64 -15.54
C LEU A 107 8.95 -8.74 -16.02
N THR A 108 9.16 -8.41 -17.29
CA THR A 108 10.50 -8.06 -17.77
C THR A 108 10.93 -6.69 -17.24
N ASP A 109 12.24 -6.43 -17.21
CA ASP A 109 12.82 -5.14 -16.78
C ASP A 109 12.18 -3.93 -17.49
N ASP A 110 11.90 -4.05 -18.79
CA ASP A 110 11.32 -2.97 -19.58
C ASP A 110 9.83 -2.77 -19.24
N GLU A 111 9.09 -3.84 -18.95
CA GLU A 111 7.69 -3.78 -18.53
C GLU A 111 7.56 -3.19 -17.12
N GLU A 112 8.38 -3.63 -16.15
CA GLU A 112 8.36 -3.09 -14.79
C GLU A 112 8.68 -1.59 -14.80
N ARG A 113 9.70 -1.18 -15.55
CA ARG A 113 10.04 0.23 -15.75
C ARG A 113 8.87 1.03 -16.33
N PHE A 114 8.24 0.50 -17.37
CA PHE A 114 7.11 1.16 -18.03
C PHE A 114 5.93 1.34 -17.08
N TRP A 115 5.53 0.30 -16.35
CA TRP A 115 4.39 0.36 -15.44
C TRP A 115 4.67 1.19 -14.20
N LEU A 116 5.89 1.14 -13.65
CA LEU A 116 6.31 2.04 -12.58
C LEU A 116 6.19 3.50 -13.01
N GLN A 117 6.81 3.87 -14.14
CA GLN A 117 6.76 5.25 -14.64
C GLN A 117 5.31 5.70 -14.83
N ARG A 118 4.49 4.87 -15.47
CA ARG A 118 3.07 5.18 -15.71
C ARG A 118 2.30 5.37 -14.40
N SER A 119 2.51 4.51 -13.41
CA SER A 119 1.87 4.63 -12.10
C SER A 119 2.22 5.96 -11.42
N LEU A 120 3.50 6.31 -11.38
CA LEU A 120 3.97 7.55 -10.78
C LEU A 120 3.36 8.78 -11.47
N GLU A 121 3.31 8.79 -12.80
CA GLU A 121 2.69 9.85 -13.59
C GLU A 121 1.19 9.98 -13.32
N SER A 122 0.46 8.86 -13.23
CA SER A 122 -0.99 8.85 -12.95
C SER A 122 -1.31 9.42 -11.58
N VAL A 123 -0.55 9.02 -10.54
CA VAL A 123 -0.74 9.55 -9.18
C VAL A 123 -0.37 11.02 -9.13
N GLN A 124 0.82 11.40 -9.63
CA GLN A 124 1.30 12.79 -9.63
C GLN A 124 0.33 13.75 -10.33
N LYS A 125 -0.30 13.32 -11.42
CA LYS A 125 -1.25 14.14 -12.18
C LYS A 125 -2.43 14.60 -11.32
N ILE A 126 -2.86 13.81 -10.34
CA ILE A 126 -4.02 14.11 -9.50
C ILE A 126 -3.58 14.76 -8.19
N THR A 127 -2.48 14.30 -7.58
CA THR A 127 -1.98 14.83 -6.31
C THR A 127 -1.26 16.17 -6.47
N GLY A 128 -0.72 16.45 -7.66
CA GLY A 128 0.15 17.60 -7.93
C GLY A 128 1.59 17.41 -7.47
N GLU A 129 1.90 16.34 -6.74
CA GLU A 129 3.22 16.03 -6.19
C GLU A 129 3.65 14.63 -6.60
N LYS A 130 4.94 14.47 -6.86
CA LYS A 130 5.51 13.17 -7.18
C LYS A 130 5.42 12.26 -5.94
N PRO A 131 4.97 11.00 -6.06
CA PRO A 131 4.96 10.06 -4.95
C PRO A 131 6.34 9.96 -4.28
N ALA A 132 6.38 10.11 -2.95
CA ALA A 132 7.59 9.88 -2.15
C ALA A 132 7.77 8.39 -1.86
N GLY A 133 6.67 7.66 -1.65
CA GLY A 133 6.65 6.24 -1.39
C GLY A 133 6.20 5.38 -2.56
N TRP A 134 6.60 4.12 -2.50
CA TRP A 134 6.06 3.05 -3.33
C TRP A 134 5.82 1.79 -2.48
N ARG A 135 4.82 1.01 -2.86
CA ARG A 135 4.62 -0.34 -2.37
C ARG A 135 4.36 -1.25 -3.56
N ALA A 136 5.04 -2.39 -3.63
CA ALA A 136 4.85 -3.40 -4.64
C ALA A 136 3.45 -4.01 -4.50
N PRO A 137 2.67 -4.12 -5.58
CA PRO A 137 1.45 -4.91 -5.59
C PRO A 137 1.71 -6.32 -5.06
N LEU A 138 0.86 -6.81 -4.15
CA LEU A 138 1.01 -8.10 -3.46
C LEU A 138 2.33 -8.29 -2.71
N TYR A 139 3.05 -7.20 -2.38
CA TYR A 139 4.41 -7.25 -1.84
C TYR A 139 5.41 -7.96 -2.77
N ASN A 140 5.10 -8.06 -4.07
CA ASN A 140 5.95 -8.72 -5.08
C ASN A 140 7.12 -7.81 -5.51
N PHE A 141 8.04 -7.56 -4.59
CA PHE A 141 9.24 -6.78 -4.86
C PHE A 141 10.22 -7.56 -5.75
N SER A 142 10.60 -6.99 -6.90
CA SER A 142 11.44 -7.62 -7.90
C SER A 142 12.94 -7.38 -7.66
N HIS A 143 13.77 -8.17 -8.32
CA HIS A 143 15.22 -7.98 -8.33
C HIS A 143 15.69 -6.64 -8.95
N ARG A 144 14.82 -5.94 -9.70
CA ARG A 144 15.11 -4.62 -10.30
C ARG A 144 14.44 -3.47 -9.55
N SER A 145 13.44 -3.73 -8.71
CA SER A 145 12.61 -2.69 -8.10
C SER A 145 13.45 -1.64 -7.37
N THR A 146 14.44 -2.03 -6.56
CA THR A 146 15.33 -1.08 -5.85
C THR A 146 15.97 -0.04 -6.79
N ASP A 147 16.58 -0.49 -7.89
CA ASP A 147 17.25 0.40 -8.83
C ASP A 147 16.24 1.29 -9.56
N LEU A 148 15.11 0.72 -9.98
CA LEU A 148 14.06 1.47 -10.66
C LEU A 148 13.48 2.57 -9.77
N LEU A 149 13.25 2.30 -8.49
CA LEU A 149 12.75 3.27 -7.52
C LEU A 149 13.77 4.40 -7.28
N ILE A 150 15.05 4.07 -7.13
CA ILE A 150 16.14 5.06 -7.01
C ILE A 150 16.23 5.92 -8.28
N GLU A 151 16.17 5.32 -9.47
CA GLU A 151 16.21 6.01 -10.75
C GLU A 151 15.06 7.01 -10.91
N HIS A 152 13.88 6.61 -10.45
CA HIS A 152 12.71 7.47 -10.44
C HIS A 152 12.67 8.38 -9.22
N GLY A 153 13.68 8.41 -8.35
CA GLY A 153 13.79 9.27 -7.18
C GLY A 153 12.67 9.10 -6.17
N ILE A 154 12.25 7.86 -5.92
CA ILE A 154 11.39 7.46 -4.81
C ILE A 154 12.22 7.46 -3.53
N GLU A 155 11.64 7.92 -2.43
CA GLU A 155 12.33 8.10 -1.15
C GLU A 155 12.30 6.84 -0.29
N TYR A 156 11.19 6.09 -0.34
CA TYR A 156 11.05 4.85 0.40
C TYR A 156 10.21 3.78 -0.34
N ASP A 157 10.53 2.52 -0.09
CA ASP A 157 9.68 1.36 -0.32
C ASP A 157 9.02 0.92 1.01
N ALA A 158 7.84 0.30 0.91
CA ALA A 158 7.13 -0.28 2.03
C ALA A 158 6.64 -1.69 1.73
N SER A 159 7.44 -2.51 1.05
CA SER A 159 7.01 -3.81 0.53
C SER A 159 7.61 -5.01 1.23
N LEU A 160 8.86 -4.90 1.67
CA LEU A 160 9.63 -6.02 2.17
C LEU A 160 9.30 -6.27 3.65
N MET A 161 9.59 -7.48 4.10
CA MET A 161 9.25 -7.95 5.46
C MET A 161 10.52 -8.41 6.19
N GLY A 162 11.65 -7.78 5.89
CA GLY A 162 12.98 -8.27 6.25
C GLY A 162 13.47 -7.88 7.64
N ASP A 163 12.77 -6.97 8.33
CA ASP A 163 13.17 -6.44 9.64
C ASP A 163 11.94 -5.86 10.36
N ASP A 164 12.08 -5.59 11.66
CA ASP A 164 11.08 -4.92 12.51
C ASP A 164 11.20 -3.39 12.44
N VAL A 165 12.36 -2.88 12.00
CA VAL A 165 12.68 -1.45 11.92
C VAL A 165 13.09 -1.04 10.51
N PRO A 166 12.93 0.25 10.12
CA PRO A 166 13.41 0.73 8.84
C PRO A 166 14.88 0.43 8.56
N TYR A 167 15.19 0.04 7.33
CA TYR A 167 16.53 -0.29 6.87
C TYR A 167 16.81 0.24 5.47
N LEU A 168 18.07 0.15 5.02
CA LEU A 168 18.45 0.65 3.69
C LEU A 168 18.68 -0.52 2.74
N LEU A 169 17.95 -0.52 1.62
CA LEU A 169 18.23 -1.37 0.47
C LEU A 169 19.39 -0.79 -0.32
N GLN A 170 20.29 -1.66 -0.76
CA GLN A 170 21.42 -1.28 -1.61
C GLN A 170 21.07 -1.54 -3.08
N GLY A 171 21.01 -0.47 -3.88
CA GLY A 171 20.97 -0.56 -5.34
C GLY A 171 22.34 -0.31 -5.96
N ASP A 172 22.45 -0.45 -7.27
CA ASP A 172 23.68 -0.22 -8.03
C ASP A 172 24.12 1.26 -7.98
N ARG A 173 23.14 2.17 -7.86
CA ARG A 173 23.34 3.63 -7.97
C ARG A 173 23.00 4.42 -6.72
N GLY A 174 22.63 3.76 -5.63
CA GLY A 174 22.21 4.45 -4.42
C GLY A 174 21.66 3.52 -3.36
N ARG A 175 20.92 4.11 -2.42
CA ARG A 175 20.20 3.38 -1.38
C ARG A 175 18.76 3.87 -1.35
N LEU A 176 17.85 2.97 -1.01
CA LEU A 176 16.44 3.23 -0.82
C LEU A 176 16.08 2.92 0.64
N LEU A 177 15.26 3.77 1.27
CA LEU A 177 14.73 3.47 2.60
C LEU A 177 13.64 2.40 2.46
N GLU A 178 13.74 1.33 3.24
CA GLU A 178 12.69 0.35 3.40
C GLU A 178 11.95 0.61 4.71
N LEU A 179 10.63 0.69 4.63
CA LEU A 179 9.71 0.69 5.77
C LEU A 179 9.00 -0.66 5.81
N PRO A 180 9.51 -1.64 6.57
CA PRO A 180 9.06 -3.02 6.42
C PRO A 180 7.57 -3.20 6.74
N SER A 181 6.91 -4.02 5.93
CA SER A 181 5.52 -4.47 6.12
C SER A 181 5.49 -5.88 6.72
N HIS A 182 4.30 -6.34 7.12
CA HIS A 182 4.11 -7.71 7.59
C HIS A 182 2.68 -8.18 7.35
N TRP A 183 2.49 -9.44 6.92
CA TRP A 183 1.16 -10.01 6.68
C TRP A 183 0.25 -10.03 7.92
N GLY A 184 0.82 -10.05 9.12
CA GLY A 184 0.04 -9.94 10.36
C GLY A 184 -0.61 -8.56 10.55
N LEU A 185 -0.09 -7.52 9.91
CA LEU A 185 -0.58 -6.14 10.01
C LEU A 185 -1.45 -5.74 8.81
N ASP A 186 -1.87 -6.72 8.02
CA ASP A 186 -2.73 -6.56 6.85
C ASP A 186 -4.15 -7.03 7.17
N ASP A 187 -5.16 -6.35 6.62
CA ASP A 187 -6.56 -6.71 6.78
C ASP A 187 -7.01 -7.77 5.76
N TRP A 188 -6.26 -7.93 4.67
CA TRP A 188 -6.54 -8.89 3.60
C TRP A 188 -6.66 -10.32 4.15
N PRO A 189 -5.71 -10.84 4.97
CA PRO A 189 -5.83 -12.18 5.55
C PRO A 189 -7.06 -12.40 6.45
N ALA A 190 -7.58 -11.33 7.07
CA ALA A 190 -8.68 -11.41 8.01
C ALA A 190 -10.06 -11.33 7.33
N PHE A 191 -10.18 -10.57 6.25
CA PHE A 191 -11.49 -10.18 5.71
C PHE A 191 -11.74 -10.59 4.26
N MET A 192 -10.70 -10.79 3.43
CA MET A 192 -10.92 -10.99 2.01
C MET A 192 -11.50 -12.37 1.70
N HIS A 193 -12.66 -12.38 1.04
CA HIS A 193 -13.32 -13.57 0.55
C HIS A 193 -13.87 -13.34 -0.87
N SER A 194 -13.18 -13.87 -1.87
CA SER A 194 -13.62 -13.90 -3.26
C SER A 194 -13.28 -15.24 -3.90
N THR A 195 -14.32 -15.91 -4.40
CA THR A 195 -14.19 -17.13 -5.19
C THR A 195 -13.55 -16.87 -6.54
N GLU A 196 -13.76 -15.70 -7.13
CA GLU A 196 -13.20 -15.30 -8.42
C GLU A 196 -11.68 -15.21 -8.32
N PHE A 197 -11.16 -14.45 -7.36
CA PHE A 197 -9.72 -14.27 -7.21
C PHE A 197 -9.01 -15.46 -6.53
N GLY A 198 -9.73 -16.53 -6.18
CA GLY A 198 -9.16 -17.68 -5.47
C GLY A 198 -8.80 -17.39 -4.01
N PHE A 199 -9.20 -16.24 -3.46
CA PHE A 199 -8.98 -15.86 -2.07
C PHE A 199 -10.18 -16.27 -1.22
N GLN A 200 -10.15 -17.49 -0.68
CA GLN A 200 -11.25 -18.03 0.12
C GLN A 200 -10.92 -18.03 1.62
N MET A 201 -10.35 -16.94 2.12
CA MET A 201 -9.99 -16.86 3.54
C MET A 201 -11.26 -16.85 4.40
N PRO A 202 -11.21 -17.40 5.63
CA PRO A 202 -12.36 -17.35 6.52
C PRO A 202 -12.62 -15.90 6.93
N ILE A 203 -13.86 -15.44 6.77
CA ILE A 203 -14.26 -14.11 7.22
C ILE A 203 -14.20 -14.08 8.75
N GLN A 204 -13.26 -13.32 9.29
CA GLN A 204 -13.05 -13.19 10.73
C GLN A 204 -13.91 -12.06 11.34
N PRO A 205 -14.26 -12.13 12.64
CA PRO A 205 -14.84 -10.98 13.32
C PRO A 205 -13.81 -9.85 13.45
N PRO A 206 -14.21 -8.56 13.45
CA PRO A 206 -13.27 -7.44 13.60
C PRO A 206 -12.38 -7.53 14.84
N ALA A 207 -12.87 -8.14 15.92
CA ALA A 207 -12.11 -8.37 17.15
C ALA A 207 -10.86 -9.25 16.94
N PHE A 208 -10.89 -10.16 15.96
CA PHE A 208 -9.76 -11.01 15.62
C PHE A 208 -8.60 -10.19 15.02
N ALA A 209 -8.90 -9.38 14.00
CA ALA A 209 -7.89 -8.51 13.38
C ALA A 209 -7.34 -7.49 14.39
N TRP A 210 -8.23 -6.87 15.17
CA TRP A 210 -7.84 -5.95 16.24
C TRP A 210 -6.89 -6.57 17.25
N GLN A 211 -7.21 -7.78 17.76
CA GLN A 211 -6.36 -8.44 18.73
C GLN A 211 -4.96 -8.70 18.16
N ASN A 212 -4.88 -9.17 16.91
CA ASN A 212 -3.61 -9.42 16.26
C ASN A 212 -2.77 -8.13 16.14
N TRP A 213 -3.35 -7.06 15.62
CA TRP A 213 -2.65 -5.77 15.47
C TRP A 213 -2.24 -5.16 16.80
N TRP A 214 -3.06 -5.32 17.85
CA TRP A 214 -2.75 -4.80 19.18
C TRP A 214 -1.58 -5.54 19.83
N GLU A 215 -1.55 -6.88 19.75
CA GLU A 215 -0.46 -7.68 20.30
C GLU A 215 0.88 -7.39 19.59
N GLU A 216 0.86 -7.21 18.26
CA GLU A 216 2.02 -6.78 17.48
C GLU A 216 2.49 -5.37 17.90
N PHE A 217 1.56 -4.41 18.06
CA PHE A 217 1.90 -3.07 18.54
C PHE A 217 2.53 -3.09 19.94
N GLU A 218 2.00 -3.88 20.88
CA GLU A 218 2.56 -3.98 22.23
C GLU A 218 4.01 -4.47 22.20
N ALA A 219 4.32 -5.46 21.36
CA ALA A 219 5.68 -5.95 21.17
C ALA A 219 6.61 -4.87 20.57
N MET A 220 6.15 -4.15 19.55
CA MET A 220 6.91 -3.07 18.91
C MET A 220 7.17 -1.90 19.87
N TRP A 221 6.17 -1.52 20.65
CA TRP A 221 6.30 -0.50 21.70
C TRP A 221 7.24 -0.94 22.83
N GLU A 222 7.23 -2.23 23.18
CA GLU A 222 8.15 -2.80 24.18
C GLU A 222 9.60 -2.71 23.70
N TYR A 223 9.87 -3.12 22.45
CA TYR A 223 11.23 -3.34 21.95
C TYR A 223 11.83 -2.23 21.08
N GLY A 224 11.06 -1.20 20.75
CA GLY A 224 11.61 0.03 20.19
C GLY A 224 11.59 0.12 18.66
N GLY A 225 10.59 -0.48 18.02
CA GLY A 225 10.32 -0.36 16.58
C GLY A 225 9.14 0.53 16.33
#